data_AF-A0A534XT59-F1
#
_entry.id   AF-A0A534XT59-F1
#
_cell.length_a   1.000
_cell.length_b   1.000
_cell.length_c   1.000
_cell.angle_alpha   90.00
_cell.angle_beta   90.00
_cell.angle_gamma   90.00
#
_symmetry.space_group_name_H-M   'P 1'
#
loop_
_entity.id
_entity.type
_entity.pdbx_description
1 polymer ?
#
loop_
_entity_poly.entity_id
_entity_poly.type
_entity_poly.pdbx_seq_one_letter_code
_entity_poly.pdbx_strand_id
1 'polypeptide(L)' 'EAGAQTCLGVVGRNAELGVTWVHSYVSEDKRKTFCVYDAPSPEAIRKAAERSELPVEKITKVAVLDPYFYR' A
#
# COMPACT_ATOMS: atom_id res chain seq x y z
N GLU A 1 7.86 16.45 10.71
CA GLU A 1 6.44 16.87 10.79
C GLU A 1 5.75 16.89 9.44
N ALA A 2 6.26 17.62 8.45
CA ALA A 2 5.66 17.68 7.10
C ALA A 2 5.44 16.28 6.45
N GLY A 3 6.44 15.40 6.50
CA GLY A 3 6.32 14.05 5.93
C GLY A 3 5.26 13.18 6.60
N ALA A 4 5.11 13.28 7.92
CA ALA A 4 4.07 12.56 8.65
C ALA A 4 2.67 13.04 8.24
N GLN A 5 2.50 14.35 8.05
CA GLN A 5 1.23 14.91 7.58
C GLN A 5 0.88 14.43 6.17
N THR A 6 1.87 14.37 5.27
CA THR A 6 1.69 13.80 3.93
C THR A 6 1.25 12.34 4.00
N CYS A 7 1.92 11.52 4.83
CA CYS A 7 1.55 10.12 5.05
C CYS A 7 0.14 9.96 5.59
N LEU A 8 -0.28 10.78 6.56
CA LEU A 8 -1.64 10.77 7.09
C LEU A 8 -2.68 11.10 6.02
N GLY A 9 -2.37 12.03 5.11
CA GLY A 9 -3.23 12.33 3.97
C GLY A 9 -3.41 11.12 3.03
N VAL A 10 -2.37 10.31 2.82
CA VAL A 10 -2.48 9.07 2.04
C VAL A 10 -3.35 8.05 2.77
N VAL A 11 -3.11 7.86 4.08
CA VAL A 11 -3.91 6.95 4.90
C VAL A 11 -5.41 7.30 4.86
N GLY A 12 -5.76 8.59 4.99
CA GLY A 12 -7.15 9.03 4.93
C GLY A 12 -7.82 8.71 3.59
N ARG A 13 -7.15 9.02 2.46
CA ARG A 13 -7.66 8.72 1.11
C ARG A 13 -7.81 7.23 0.86
N ASN A 14 -6.89 6.42 1.38
CA ASN A 14 -6.98 4.97 1.29
C ASN A 14 -8.21 4.45 2.06
N ALA A 15 -8.44 4.98 3.27
CA ALA A 15 -9.54 4.55 4.14
C ALA A 15 -10.93 4.81 3.50
N GLU A 16 -11.10 5.89 2.75
CA GLU A 16 -12.33 6.18 1.98
C GLU A 16 -12.70 5.08 0.97
N LEU A 17 -11.72 4.26 0.56
CA LEU A 17 -11.88 3.17 -0.40
C LEU A 17 -11.77 1.79 0.26
N GLY A 18 -11.72 1.73 1.59
CA GLY A 18 -11.51 0.48 2.34
C GLY A 18 -10.10 -0.09 2.15
N VAL A 19 -9.13 0.73 1.76
CA VAL A 19 -7.72 0.35 1.60
C VAL A 19 -6.95 0.72 2.87
N THR A 20 -6.16 -0.21 3.39
CA THR A 20 -5.28 0.02 4.52
C THR A 20 -3.83 -0.10 4.08
N TRP A 21 -3.04 0.95 4.30
CA TRP A 21 -1.60 0.92 4.11
C TRP A 21 -0.94 0.17 5.27
N VAL A 22 -0.38 -1.01 5.00
CA VAL A 22 0.23 -1.86 6.03
C VAL A 22 1.70 -1.48 6.24
N HIS A 23 2.48 -1.48 5.15
CA HIS A 23 3.92 -1.20 5.20
C HIS A 23 4.44 -0.82 3.82
N SER A 24 5.53 -0.05 3.75
CA SER A 24 6.27 0.18 2.50
C SER A 24 7.77 0.02 2.66
N TYR A 25 8.38 -0.44 1.58
CA TYR A 25 9.81 -0.51 1.39
C TYR A 25 10.20 0.42 0.23
N VAL A 26 11.45 0.85 0.23
CA VAL A 26 12.04 1.62 -0.86
C VAL A 26 13.35 0.96 -1.27
N SER A 27 13.63 0.91 -2.57
CA SER A 27 14.93 0.47 -3.08
C SER A 27 16.04 1.38 -2.56
N GLU A 28 17.27 0.85 -2.49
CA GLU A 28 18.44 1.61 -2.02
C GLU A 28 18.66 2.90 -2.84
N ASP A 29 18.44 2.82 -4.16
CA ASP A 29 18.53 3.97 -5.07
C ASP A 29 17.34 4.93 -5.02
N LYS A 30 16.35 4.65 -4.17
CA LYS A 30 15.14 5.45 -3.93
C LYS A 30 14.23 5.64 -5.15
N ARG A 31 14.40 4.84 -6.21
CA ARG A 31 13.60 4.95 -7.44
C ARG A 31 12.36 4.07 -7.45
N LYS A 32 12.30 3.05 -6.60
CA LYS A 32 11.19 2.10 -6.56
C LYS A 32 10.68 1.90 -5.15
N THR A 33 9.36 1.94 -5.00
CA THR A 33 8.68 1.62 -3.75
C THR A 33 7.91 0.30 -3.90
N PHE A 34 7.85 -0.45 -2.79
CA PHE A 34 7.05 -1.67 -2.68
C PHE A 34 6.13 -1.49 -1.49
N CYS A 35 4.83 -1.49 -1.73
CA CYS A 35 3.83 -1.21 -0.70
C CYS A 35 2.96 -2.46 -0.49
N VAL A 36 2.70 -2.79 0.77
CA VAL A 36 1.75 -3.82 1.16
C VAL A 36 0.46 -3.11 1.60
N TYR A 37 -0.64 -3.50 0.97
CA TYR A 37 -1.98 -2.99 1.27
C TYR A 37 -2.91 -4.15 1.59
N ASP A 38 -3.78 -3.94 2.58
CA ASP A 38 -5.00 -4.72 2.72
C ASP A 38 -6.14 -3.95 2.05
N ALA A 39 -6.92 -4.62 1.20
CA ALA A 39 -7.91 -3.97 0.35
C ALA A 39 -8.96 -4.97 -0.16
N PRO A 40 -10.19 -4.52 -0.46
CA PRO A 40 -11.24 -5.39 -0.98
C PRO A 40 -10.97 -5.88 -2.40
N SER A 41 -10.21 -5.13 -3.21
CA SER A 41 -9.81 -5.53 -4.56
C SER A 41 -8.57 -4.77 -5.09
N PRO A 42 -7.88 -5.28 -6.12
CA PRO A 42 -6.81 -4.55 -6.80
C PRO A 42 -7.26 -3.19 -7.36
N GLU A 43 -8.50 -3.06 -7.82
CA GLU A 43 -9.07 -1.82 -8.36
C GLU A 43 -9.22 -0.76 -7.26
N ALA A 44 -9.54 -1.15 -6.02
CA ALA A 44 -9.58 -0.21 -4.90
C ALA A 44 -8.19 0.40 -4.64
N ILE A 45 -7.13 -0.41 -4.73
CA ILE A 45 -5.74 0.06 -4.62
C ILE A 45 -5.41 1.04 -5.76
N ARG A 46 -5.80 0.73 -7.00
CA ARG A 46 -5.58 1.64 -8.15
C ARG A 46 -6.26 2.99 -7.96
N LYS A 47 -7.53 3.00 -7.52
CA LYS A 47 -8.25 4.25 -7.23
C LYS A 47 -7.62 5.05 -6.09
N ALA A 48 -7.13 4.37 -5.05
CA ALA A 48 -6.45 5.01 -3.93
C ALA A 48 -5.11 5.64 -4.34
N ALA A 49 -4.37 4.95 -5.20
CA ALA A 49 -3.14 5.41 -5.83
C ALA A 49 -3.36 6.65 -6.71
N GLU A 50 -4.40 6.64 -7.56
CA GLU A 50 -4.79 7.80 -8.37
C GLU A 50 -5.11 9.03 -7.50
N ARG A 51 -5.89 8.85 -6.42
CA ARG A 51 -6.25 9.94 -5.50
C ARG A 51 -5.07 10.51 -4.71
N SER A 52 -4.02 9.70 -4.54
CA SER A 52 -2.83 10.08 -3.78
C SER A 52 -1.68 10.53 -4.68
N GLU A 53 -1.87 10.56 -6.00
CA GLU A 53 -0.83 10.86 -6.99
C GLU A 53 0.40 9.94 -6.89
N LEU A 54 0.17 8.68 -6.49
CA LEU A 54 1.21 7.65 -6.31
C LEU A 54 0.94 6.49 -7.27
N PRO A 55 1.37 6.56 -8.53
CA PRO A 55 1.01 5.57 -9.54
C PRO A 55 1.49 4.16 -9.17
N VAL A 56 0.61 3.17 -9.34
CA VAL A 56 0.90 1.76 -9.10
C VAL A 56 1.00 1.02 -10.43
N GLU A 57 2.20 0.56 -10.75
CA GLU A 57 2.49 -0.15 -12.00
C GLU A 57 1.96 -1.59 -12.00
N LYS A 58 2.23 -2.34 -10.91
CA LYS A 58 1.89 -3.77 -10.79
C LYS A 58 1.31 -4.08 -9.43
N ILE A 59 0.22 -4.85 -9.41
CA ILE A 59 -0.40 -5.38 -8.20
C ILE A 59 -0.37 -6.90 -8.28
N THR A 60 0.14 -7.53 -7.23
CA THR A 60 0.14 -8.98 -7.07
C THR A 60 -0.58 -9.30 -5.76
N LYS A 61 -1.65 -10.11 -5.82
CA LYS A 61 -2.29 -10.62 -4.61
C LYS A 61 -1.32 -11.57 -3.90
N VAL A 62 -1.13 -11.37 -2.60
CA VAL A 62 -0.28 -12.21 -1.76
C VAL A 62 -1.09 -12.75 -0.58
N ALA A 63 -0.63 -13.84 0.01
CA ALA A 63 -1.15 -14.40 1.25
C ALA A 63 0.00 -14.58 2.25
N VAL A 64 -0.30 -14.52 3.54
CA VAL A 64 0.70 -14.77 4.58
C VAL A 64 1.18 -16.21 4.48
N LEU A 65 2.50 -16.37 4.37
CA LEU A 65 3.17 -17.64 4.50
C LEU A 65 3.74 -17.74 5.93
N ASP A 66 2.92 -18.17 6.89
CA ASP A 66 3.31 -18.53 8.26
C ASP A 66 4.04 -19.89 8.32
N PRO A 67 5.38 -19.97 8.37
CA PRO A 67 6.13 -21.22 8.24
C PRO A 67 5.80 -22.33 9.27
N TYR A 68 4.96 -22.06 10.27
CA TYR A 68 4.54 -22.99 11.32
C TYR A 68 3.12 -23.56 11.14
N PHE A 69 2.47 -23.39 9.98
CA PHE A 69 1.07 -23.85 9.74
C PHE A 69 0.78 -25.33 10.03
N TYR A 70 1.82 -26.19 10.07
CA TYR A 70 1.69 -27.65 10.23
C TYR A 70 1.97 -28.15 11.65
N ARG A 71 1.71 -27.34 12.69
CA ARG A 71 1.70 -27.85 14.08
C ARG A 71 0.39 -28.55 14.42
#